data_AF-A0A1W9GKX1-F1
#
_entry.id   AF-A0A1W9GKX1-F1
#
_cell.length_a   1.000
_cell.length_b   1.000
_cell.length_c   1.000
_cell.angle_alpha   90.00
_cell.angle_beta   90.00
_cell.angle_gamma   90.00
#
_symmetry.space_group_name_H-M   'P 1'
#
loop_
_entity.id
_entity.type
_entity.pdbx_description
1 polymer ?
#
loop_
_entity_poly.entity_id
_entity_poly.type
_entity_poly.pdbx_seq_one_letter_code
_entity_poly.pdbx_strand_id
1 'polypeptide(L)'
;MPPASLDMNPAFALRTSYPDPHMNPSKSQSTTEAYQQLIQAGRQFEAYFISYLLKVMRETVPEGTLANKQGAYFYSFYDEEIGKRAAESGGIGITKMVQDYAQRCFSSLPQERSSLTG
;
A
#
# COMPACT_ATOMS: atom_id res chain seq x y z
N MET A 1 29.99 -25.78 -50.01
CA MET A 1 29.08 -26.37 -49.03
C MET A 1 28.85 -25.38 -47.91
N PRO A 2 27.71 -24.65 -47.87
CA PRO A 2 27.26 -23.96 -46.66
C PRO A 2 26.48 -24.91 -45.73
N PRO A 3 26.54 -24.75 -44.41
CA PRO A 3 25.88 -25.64 -43.46
C PRO A 3 24.39 -25.32 -43.25
N ALA A 4 23.66 -26.42 -43.06
CA ALA A 4 22.38 -26.65 -42.38
C ALA A 4 21.45 -25.46 -42.06
N SER A 5 20.27 -25.53 -42.65
CA SER A 5 19.03 -24.83 -42.31
C SER A 5 18.70 -24.89 -40.81
N LEU A 6 18.62 -23.72 -40.18
CA LEU A 6 17.91 -23.52 -38.92
C LEU A 6 16.41 -23.67 -39.19
N ASP A 7 15.85 -24.74 -38.63
CA ASP A 7 14.41 -25.03 -38.58
C ASP A 7 13.71 -23.91 -37.78
N MET A 8 13.01 -23.03 -38.50
CA MET A 8 12.13 -22.02 -37.91
C MET A 8 10.83 -22.70 -37.49
N ASN A 9 10.68 -22.91 -36.18
CA ASN A 9 9.44 -23.39 -35.59
C ASN A 9 8.30 -22.35 -35.85
N PRO A 10 7.23 -22.70 -36.59
CA PRO A 10 6.19 -21.75 -36.97
C PRO A 10 5.23 -21.37 -35.83
N ALA A 11 5.43 -21.88 -34.61
CA ALA A 11 4.56 -21.58 -33.47
C ALA A 11 4.76 -20.18 -32.85
N PHE A 12 5.70 -19.37 -33.34
CA PHE A 12 5.99 -18.04 -32.77
C PHE A 12 5.52 -16.86 -33.65
N ALA A 13 4.99 -17.12 -34.84
CA ALA A 13 4.44 -16.07 -35.70
C ALA A 13 2.92 -15.96 -35.50
N LEU A 14 2.48 -14.77 -35.05
CA LEU A 14 1.08 -14.33 -34.88
C LEU A 14 0.40 -14.72 -33.56
N ARG A 15 0.82 -14.08 -32.47
CA ARG A 15 -0.14 -13.64 -31.45
C ARG A 15 0.11 -12.19 -31.04
N THR A 16 0.08 -11.31 -32.03
CA THR A 16 -0.33 -9.92 -31.82
C THR A 16 -1.85 -9.91 -31.84
N SER A 17 -2.45 -10.35 -30.74
CA SER A 17 -3.87 -10.09 -30.47
C SER A 17 -4.03 -8.60 -30.27
N TYR A 18 -4.75 -7.97 -31.20
CA TYR A 18 -5.34 -6.65 -31.06
C TYR A 18 -5.89 -6.43 -29.64
N PRO A 19 -5.76 -5.24 -29.06
CA PRO A 19 -6.45 -4.94 -27.81
C PRO A 19 -7.97 -5.05 -28.06
N ASP A 20 -8.62 -5.95 -27.31
CA ASP A 20 -10.07 -6.11 -27.33
C ASP A 20 -10.75 -4.76 -26.99
N PRO A 21 -11.74 -4.29 -27.78
CA PRO A 21 -12.50 -3.07 -27.49
C PRO A 21 -13.47 -3.23 -26.30
N HIS A 22 -13.44 -4.38 -25.62
CA HIS A 22 -14.12 -4.63 -24.35
C HIS A 22 -13.15 -4.50 -23.17
N MET A 23 -12.36 -3.43 -23.11
CA MET A 23 -11.89 -2.95 -21.83
C MET A 23 -13.11 -2.45 -21.06
N ASN A 24 -13.59 -3.25 -20.12
CA ASN A 24 -14.57 -2.79 -19.15
C ASN A 24 -13.84 -1.91 -18.13
N PRO A 25 -14.09 -0.58 -18.05
CA PRO A 25 -13.53 0.25 -16.99
C PRO A 25 -14.32 0.04 -15.69
N SER A 26 -14.55 -1.20 -15.27
CA SER A 26 -15.27 -1.50 -14.03
C SER A 26 -14.29 -1.74 -12.89
N LYS A 27 -13.59 -0.68 -12.50
CA LYS A 27 -13.40 -0.35 -11.09
C LYS A 27 -13.59 1.15 -10.95
N SER A 28 -14.82 1.61 -11.17
CA SER A 28 -15.28 2.82 -10.48
C SER A 28 -15.33 2.45 -8.99
N GLN A 29 -14.18 2.45 -8.31
CA GLN A 29 -14.16 2.33 -6.85
C GLN A 29 -15.09 3.41 -6.33
N SER A 30 -16.11 3.02 -5.56
CA SER A 30 -17.03 4.00 -5.00
C SER A 30 -16.21 4.99 -4.18
N THR A 31 -16.57 6.28 -4.21
CA THR A 31 -15.86 7.32 -3.44
C THR A 31 -15.74 6.95 -1.96
N THR A 32 -16.75 6.25 -1.44
CA THR A 32 -16.76 5.66 -0.10
C THR A 32 -15.69 4.59 0.10
N GLU A 33 -15.55 3.63 -0.84
CA GLU A 33 -14.49 2.63 -0.77
C GLU A 33 -13.09 3.26 -0.80
N ALA A 34 -12.88 4.23 -1.70
CA ALA A 34 -11.60 4.94 -1.79
C ALA A 34 -11.27 5.68 -0.48
N TYR A 35 -12.26 6.32 0.13
CA TYR A 35 -12.13 6.97 1.44
C TYR A 35 -11.74 5.98 2.55
N GLN A 36 -12.43 4.84 2.64
CA GLN A 36 -12.12 3.83 3.66
C GLN A 36 -10.74 3.19 3.45
N GLN A 37 -10.36 2.92 2.20
CA GLN A 37 -9.03 2.39 1.87
C GLN A 37 -7.92 3.38 2.25
N LEU A 38 -8.14 4.68 2.05
CA LEU A 38 -7.16 5.70 2.42
C LEU A 38 -6.98 5.77 3.95
N ILE A 39 -8.06 5.71 4.73
CA ILE A 39 -7.97 5.67 6.20
C ILE A 39 -7.24 4.39 6.65
N GLN A 40 -7.59 3.25 6.05
CA GLN A 40 -6.96 1.97 6.36
C GLN A 40 -5.45 2.00 6.06
N ALA A 41 -5.05 2.57 4.92
CA ALA A 41 -3.65 2.76 4.56
C ALA A 41 -2.93 3.69 5.55
N GLY A 42 -3.59 4.77 6.00
CA GLY A 42 -3.09 5.66 7.04
C GLY A 42 -2.79 4.91 8.35
N ARG A 43 -3.70 4.03 8.78
CA ARG A 43 -3.50 3.18 9.97
C ARG A 43 -2.34 2.20 9.81
N GLN A 44 -2.26 1.54 8.66
CA GLN A 44 -1.17 0.60 8.37
C GLN A 44 0.19 1.31 8.34
N PHE A 45 0.23 2.51 7.75
CA PHE A 45 1.44 3.32 7.73
C PHE A 45 1.83 3.80 9.14
N GLU A 46 0.86 4.25 9.95
CA GLU A 46 1.11 4.63 11.34
C GLU A 46 1.69 3.47 12.15
N ALA A 47 1.12 2.26 12.00
CA ALA A 47 1.64 1.06 12.65
C ALA A 47 3.10 0.80 12.25
N TYR A 48 3.37 0.79 10.94
CA TYR A 48 4.74 0.62 10.43
C TYR A 48 5.70 1.69 10.95
N PHE A 49 5.28 2.94 10.95
CA PHE A 49 6.12 4.07 11.35
C PHE A 49 6.46 3.99 12.85
N ILE A 50 5.51 3.64 13.71
CA ILE A 50 5.77 3.45 15.15
C ILE A 50 6.73 2.28 15.37
N SER A 51 6.54 1.14 14.70
CA SER A 51 7.46 0.00 14.78
C SER A 51 8.88 0.40 14.34
N TYR A 52 8.98 1.17 13.26
CA TYR A 52 10.25 1.68 12.76
C TYR A 52 10.90 2.67 13.75
N LEU A 53 10.11 3.54 14.36
CA LEU A 53 10.59 4.50 15.36
C LEU A 53 11.18 3.76 16.58
N LEU A 54 10.49 2.73 17.09
CA LEU A 54 10.97 1.90 18.19
C LEU A 54 12.29 1.20 17.85
N LYS A 55 12.39 0.67 16.64
CA LYS A 55 13.64 0.09 16.13
C LYS A 55 14.79 1.10 16.17
N VAL A 56 14.60 2.27 15.55
CA VAL A 56 15.66 3.30 15.48
C VAL A 56 16.01 3.83 16.87
N MET A 57 15.02 4.00 17.76
CA MET A 57 15.27 4.36 19.15
C MET A 57 16.15 3.32 19.87
N ARG A 58 15.93 2.02 19.63
CA ARG A 58 16.78 0.95 20.19
C ARG A 58 18.20 1.02 19.68
N GLU A 59 18.39 1.30 18.39
CA GLU A 59 19.72 1.46 17.78
C GLU A 59 20.53 2.63 18.40
N THR A 60 19.87 3.58 19.07
CA THR A 60 20.56 4.66 19.81
C THR A 60 21.07 4.24 21.19
N VAL A 61 20.64 3.08 21.71
CA VAL A 61 21.10 2.56 23.01
C VAL A 61 22.47 1.89 22.81
N PRO A 62 23.53 2.32 23.51
CA PRO A 62 24.85 1.70 23.38
C PRO A 62 24.80 0.21 23.73
N GLU A 63 25.43 -0.62 22.89
CA GLU A 63 25.56 -2.05 23.15
C GLU A 63 26.38 -2.27 24.43
N GLY A 64 25.73 -2.75 25.49
CA GLY A 64 26.43 -3.28 26.66
C GLY A 64 27.16 -4.59 26.33
N THR A 65 27.95 -5.11 27.27
CA THR A 65 28.76 -6.34 27.15
C THR A 65 27.99 -7.63 26.80
N LEU A 66 26.66 -7.55 26.57
CA LEU A 66 25.72 -8.64 26.33
C LEU A 66 24.89 -8.40 25.07
N ALA A 67 25.53 -8.16 23.92
CA ALA A 67 24.84 -8.10 22.63
C ALA A 67 24.39 -9.52 22.20
N ASN A 68 23.18 -9.91 22.60
CA ASN A 68 22.65 -11.26 22.32
C ASN A 68 21.84 -11.26 21.01
N LYS A 69 22.50 -11.64 19.90
CA LYS A 69 21.95 -11.62 18.53
C LYS A 69 20.66 -12.46 18.35
N GLN A 70 20.44 -13.48 19.19
CA GLN A 70 19.22 -14.30 19.19
C GLN A 70 17.97 -13.52 19.61
N GLY A 71 18.12 -12.46 20.42
CA GLY A 71 16.99 -11.62 20.86
C GLY A 71 16.49 -10.64 19.79
N ALA A 72 17.27 -10.39 18.73
CA ALA A 72 16.96 -9.38 17.71
C ALA A 72 15.61 -9.62 17.01
N TYR A 73 15.28 -10.87 16.70
CA TYR A 73 13.99 -11.23 16.07
C TYR A 73 12.80 -11.11 17.02
N PHE A 74 13.01 -11.37 18.32
CA PHE A 74 11.95 -11.15 19.32
C PHE A 74 11.60 -9.67 19.43
N TYR A 75 12.59 -8.80 19.35
CA TYR A 75 12.38 -7.37 19.36
C TYR A 75 11.60 -6.87 18.14
N SER A 76 11.86 -7.39 16.93
CA SER A 76 11.13 -6.94 15.73
C SER A 76 9.65 -7.29 15.79
N PHE A 77 9.28 -8.50 16.23
CA PHE A 77 7.86 -8.87 16.38
C PHE A 77 7.19 -8.09 17.51
N TYR A 78 7.93 -7.78 18.57
CA TYR A 78 7.43 -6.96 19.66
C TYR A 78 7.16 -5.51 19.21
N ASP A 79 8.08 -4.91 18.46
CA ASP A 79 7.90 -3.57 17.88
C ASP A 79 6.69 -3.52 16.94
N GLU A 80 6.51 -4.56 16.11
CA GLU A 80 5.36 -4.68 15.20
C GLU A 80 4.02 -4.73 15.93
N GLU A 81 3.92 -5.55 16.99
CA GLU A 81 2.71 -5.64 17.80
C GLU A 81 2.41 -4.35 18.56
N ILE A 82 3.46 -3.67 19.07
CA ILE A 82 3.28 -2.34 19.68
C ILE A 82 2.78 -1.34 18.64
N GLY A 83 3.41 -1.28 17.47
CA GLY A 83 3.03 -0.35 16.39
C GLY A 83 1.58 -0.57 15.96
N LYS A 84 1.16 -1.82 15.78
CA LYS A 84 -0.23 -2.17 15.43
C LYS A 84 -1.22 -1.72 16.50
N ARG A 85 -0.98 -2.06 17.77
CA ARG A 85 -1.87 -1.67 18.90
C ARG A 85 -1.91 -0.16 19.11
N ALA A 86 -0.77 0.51 18.93
CA ALA A 86 -0.70 1.96 19.00
C ALA A 86 -1.53 2.61 17.89
N ALA A 87 -1.38 2.18 16.64
CA ALA A 87 -2.18 2.70 15.53
C ALA A 87 -3.69 2.40 15.68
N GLU A 88 -4.07 1.23 16.20
CA GLU A 88 -5.46 0.89 16.51
C GLU A 88 -6.08 1.80 17.58
N SER A 89 -5.28 2.27 18.53
CA SER A 89 -5.70 3.20 19.60
C SER A 89 -5.52 4.69 19.26
N GLY A 90 -5.07 5.01 18.03
CA GLY A 90 -4.88 6.38 17.54
C GLY A 90 -3.45 6.92 17.61
N GLY A 91 -2.54 6.19 18.26
CA GLY A 91 -1.09 6.33 18.14
C GLY A 91 -0.57 7.77 18.25
N ILE A 92 0.17 8.18 17.22
CA ILE A 92 0.78 9.51 17.12
C ILE A 92 -0.05 10.47 16.25
N GLY A 93 -1.19 10.01 15.73
CA GLY A 93 -2.17 10.80 15.00
C GLY A 93 -2.03 10.82 13.48
N ILE A 94 -1.22 9.95 12.86
CA ILE A 94 -1.07 9.92 11.39
C ILE A 94 -2.39 9.46 10.74
N THR A 95 -3.03 8.41 11.26
CA THR A 95 -4.33 7.96 10.74
C THR A 95 -5.35 9.09 10.76
N LYS A 96 -5.36 9.87 11.85
CA LYS A 96 -6.24 11.01 12.01
C LYS A 96 -5.93 12.11 11.00
N MET A 97 -4.66 12.42 10.78
CA MET A 97 -4.25 13.40 9.76
C MET A 97 -4.70 12.99 8.35
N VAL A 98 -4.55 11.70 8.01
CA VAL A 98 -5.02 11.15 6.74
C VAL A 98 -6.55 11.26 6.63
N GLN A 99 -7.28 10.92 7.68
CA GLN A 99 -8.74 11.07 7.74
C GLN A 99 -9.18 12.53 7.54
N ASP A 100 -8.55 13.46 8.25
CA ASP A 100 -8.86 14.89 8.17
C ASP A 100 -8.56 15.45 6.76
N TYR A 101 -7.48 15.00 6.12
CA TYR A 101 -7.15 15.34 4.73
C TYR A 101 -8.14 14.74 3.73
N ALA A 102 -8.44 13.44 3.88
CA ALA A 102 -9.38 12.72 3.03
C ALA A 102 -10.74 13.42 3.04
N GLN A 103 -11.26 13.76 4.22
CA GLN A 103 -12.55 14.42 4.35
C GLN A 103 -12.58 15.75 3.58
N ARG A 104 -11.51 16.56 3.62
CA ARG A 104 -11.42 17.80 2.83
C ARG A 104 -11.43 17.53 1.33
N CYS A 105 -10.69 16.53 0.86
CA CYS A 105 -10.66 16.17 -0.56
C CYS A 105 -12.01 15.66 -1.06
N PHE A 106 -12.62 14.71 -0.36
CA PHE A 106 -13.85 14.06 -0.80
C PHE A 106 -15.11 14.91 -0.57
N SER A 107 -15.14 15.79 0.44
CA SER A 107 -16.25 16.77 0.61
C SER A 107 -16.24 17.89 -0.44
N SER A 108 -15.11 18.10 -1.12
CA SER A 108 -14.96 19.13 -2.16
C SER A 108 -15.33 18.67 -3.58
N LEU A 109 -15.71 17.40 -3.77
CA LEU A 109 -16.13 16.89 -5.08
C LEU A 109 -17.51 17.47 -5.45
N PRO A 110 -17.66 18.16 -6.59
CA PRO A 110 -18.96 18.59 -7.07
C PRO A 110 -19.86 17.37 -7.27
N GLN A 111 -20.96 17.31 -6.53
CA GLN A 111 -22.07 16.44 -6.84
C GLN A 111 -22.61 16.90 -8.20
N GLU A 112 -22.35 16.14 -9.27
CA GLU A 112 -22.97 16.43 -10.57
C GLU A 112 -24.47 16.61 -10.36
N ARG A 113 -24.97 17.78 -10.76
CA ARG A 113 -26.35 18.19 -10.58
C ARG A 113 -27.25 17.25 -11.36
N SER A 114 -27.78 16.23 -10.70
CA SER A 114 -29.08 15.66 -11.05
C SER A 114 -30.15 16.70 -10.75
N SER A 115 -30.37 17.62 -11.68
CA SER A 115 -31.63 18.34 -11.91
C SER A 115 -31.45 19.36 -13.02
N LEU A 116 -32.50 19.48 -13.85
CA LEU A 116 -32.69 20.31 -15.06
C LEU A 116 -32.16 19.62 -16.33
N THR A 117 -32.99 19.13 -17.24
CA THR A 117 -34.29 19.67 -17.72
C THR A 117 -35.30 18.57 -18.03
N GLY A 118 -36.52 18.72 -17.50
CA GLY A 118 -37.73 18.23 -18.14
C GLY A 118 -38.25 19.24 -19.17
#